data_AF-A0A921MN17-F1
#
_entry.id   AF-A0A921MN17-F1
#
_cell.length_a   1.000
_cell.length_b   1.000
_cell.length_c   1.000
_cell.angle_alpha   90.00
_cell.angle_beta   90.00
_cell.angle_gamma   90.00
#
_symmetry.space_group_name_H-M   'P 1'
#
loop_
_entity.id
_entity.type
_entity.pdbx_description
1 polymer ?
#
loop_
_entity_poly.entity_id
_entity_poly.type
_entity_poly.pdbx_seq_one_letter_code
_entity_poly.pdbx_strand_id
1 'polypeptide(L)'
;MNIKKQSAGVWVNLIAAILALASLIVYGVNISSAGYFQNAAVSSMLPYGILAVVLLALAIVLAQLKLTGGAAAAAELVSGAMRIAAPVLLTLCLINLIAARAEGLGFIYFSNADVTLEVQTPENLSSATGTIANMICLAVSAVAAMAAAFFRLNRKEA
;
A
#
# COMPACT_ATOMS: atom_id res chain seq x y z
N MET A 1 -10.31 -6.34 23.56
CA MET A 1 -9.07 -5.56 23.31
C MET A 1 -9.34 -4.10 23.68
N ASN A 2 -8.65 -3.52 24.68
CA ASN A 2 -8.90 -2.12 25.08
C ASN A 2 -8.18 -1.17 24.13
N ILE A 3 -8.92 -0.61 23.17
CA ILE A 3 -8.49 0.34 22.13
C ILE A 3 -7.69 1.52 22.70
N LYS A 4 -8.03 1.98 23.90
CA LYS A 4 -7.37 3.12 24.59
C LYS A 4 -5.92 2.84 25.06
N LYS A 5 -5.45 1.58 25.02
CA LYS A 5 -4.10 1.20 25.52
C LYS A 5 -3.08 0.91 24.40
N GLN A 6 -3.42 1.13 23.13
CA GLN A 6 -2.49 0.90 22.01
C GLN A 6 -1.58 2.11 21.79
N SER A 7 -0.30 1.89 21.47
CA SER A 7 0.62 2.99 21.13
C SER A 7 0.27 3.64 19.79
N ALA A 8 0.79 4.85 19.57
CA ALA A 8 0.72 5.51 18.28
C ALA A 8 1.30 4.62 17.15
N GLY A 9 2.36 3.86 17.42
CA GLY A 9 2.96 2.96 16.43
C GLY A 9 2.01 1.86 15.94
N VAL A 10 1.13 1.33 16.80
CA VAL A 10 0.13 0.34 16.41
C VAL A 10 -0.91 0.97 15.47
N TRP A 11 -1.37 2.18 15.80
CA TRP A 11 -2.35 2.91 14.98
C TRP A 11 -1.81 3.27 13.60
N VAL A 12 -0.58 3.77 13.52
CA VAL A 12 0.02 4.16 12.23
C VAL A 12 0.26 2.92 11.36
N ASN A 13 0.72 1.79 11.92
CA ASN A 13 0.83 0.53 11.17
C ASN A 13 -0.53 0.03 10.68
N LEU A 14 -1.57 0.15 11.50
CA LEU A 14 -2.93 -0.26 11.12
C LEU A 14 -3.47 0.60 9.98
N ILE A 15 -3.29 1.93 10.05
CA ILE A 15 -3.69 2.85 8.98
C ILE A 15 -2.93 2.51 7.70
N ALA A 16 -1.62 2.28 7.77
CA ALA A 16 -0.82 1.88 6.61
C ALA A 16 -1.34 0.59 5.97
N ALA A 17 -1.68 -0.42 6.79
CA ALA A 17 -2.22 -1.69 6.31
C ALA A 17 -3.60 -1.53 5.66
N ILE A 18 -4.49 -0.72 6.24
CA ILE A 18 -5.81 -0.44 5.66
C ILE A 18 -5.69 0.28 4.33
N LEU A 19 -4.81 1.29 4.23
CA LEU A 19 -4.56 2.01 2.99
C LEU A 19 -3.93 1.11 1.91
N ALA A 20 -2.99 0.23 2.30
CA ALA A 20 -2.42 -0.75 1.38
C ALA A 20 -3.51 -1.69 0.82
N LEU A 21 -4.40 -2.19 1.70
CA LEU A 21 -5.51 -3.03 1.28
C LEU A 21 -6.49 -2.29 0.36
N ALA A 22 -6.83 -1.05 0.70
CA ALA A 22 -7.68 -0.20 -0.14
C ALA A 22 -7.05 0.02 -1.52
N SER A 23 -5.75 0.31 -1.59
CA SER A 23 -5.00 0.42 -2.85
C SER A 23 -5.09 -0.87 -3.68
N LEU A 24 -4.93 -2.04 -3.09
CA LEU A 24 -5.04 -3.31 -3.80
C LEU A 24 -6.45 -3.57 -4.33
N ILE A 25 -7.49 -3.16 -3.61
CA ILE A 25 -8.87 -3.23 -4.07
C ILE A 25 -9.08 -2.29 -5.26
N VAL A 26 -8.66 -1.02 -5.13
CA VAL A 26 -8.78 -0.04 -6.22
C VAL A 26 -8.01 -0.51 -7.46
N TYR A 27 -6.81 -1.06 -7.28
CA TYR A 27 -6.05 -1.69 -8.35
C TYR A 27 -6.81 -2.82 -9.04
N GLY A 28 -7.36 -3.77 -8.26
CA GLY A 28 -8.12 -4.90 -8.78
C GLY A 28 -9.36 -4.47 -9.56
N VAL A 29 -10.10 -3.48 -9.04
CA VAL A 29 -11.24 -2.87 -9.74
C VAL A 29 -10.76 -2.22 -11.03
N ASN A 30 -9.68 -1.44 -11.00
CA ASN A 30 -9.19 -0.71 -12.15
C ASN A 30 -8.79 -1.61 -13.35
N ILE A 31 -8.18 -2.76 -13.08
CA ILE A 31 -7.82 -3.72 -14.14
C ILE A 31 -8.99 -4.61 -14.59
N SER A 32 -10.10 -4.64 -13.84
CA SER A 32 -11.26 -5.48 -14.14
C SER A 32 -12.41 -4.68 -14.79
N SER A 33 -12.47 -3.37 -14.55
CA SER A 33 -13.45 -2.47 -15.15
C SER A 33 -13.09 -2.10 -16.59
N ALA A 34 -14.10 -1.76 -17.40
CA ALA A 34 -13.90 -1.25 -18.74
C ALA A 34 -13.11 0.07 -18.72
N GLY A 35 -12.23 0.24 -19.70
CA GLY A 35 -11.38 1.42 -19.86
C GLY A 35 -9.95 1.05 -20.19
N TYR A 36 -9.11 2.06 -20.33
CA TYR A 36 -7.77 1.95 -20.90
C TYR A 36 -6.86 0.90 -20.22
N PHE A 37 -6.99 0.71 -18.90
CA PHE A 37 -6.13 -0.20 -18.13
C PHE A 37 -6.78 -1.57 -17.86
N GLN A 38 -7.89 -1.89 -18.52
CA GLN A 38 -8.54 -3.18 -18.41
C GLN A 38 -7.57 -4.30 -18.84
N ASN A 39 -7.50 -5.37 -18.05
CA ASN A 39 -6.60 -6.53 -18.23
C ASN A 39 -5.10 -6.19 -18.25
N ALA A 40 -4.70 -4.94 -17.97
CA ALA A 40 -3.31 -4.53 -17.97
C ALA A 40 -2.66 -4.79 -16.60
N ALA A 41 -2.64 -6.05 -16.15
CA ALA A 41 -2.14 -6.41 -14.83
C ALA A 41 -0.61 -6.23 -14.70
N VAL A 42 -0.18 -5.57 -13.63
CA VAL A 42 1.21 -5.48 -13.16
C VAL A 42 1.49 -6.65 -12.23
N SER A 43 2.35 -7.57 -12.65
CA SER A 43 2.63 -8.84 -11.95
C SER A 43 3.18 -8.66 -10.53
N SER A 44 3.82 -7.53 -10.23
CA SER A 44 4.37 -7.23 -8.91
C SER A 44 3.35 -6.69 -7.91
N MET A 45 2.20 -6.15 -8.36
CA MET A 45 1.27 -5.44 -7.47
C MET A 45 0.68 -6.32 -6.37
N LEU A 46 0.04 -7.44 -6.74
CA LEU A 46 -0.60 -8.31 -5.76
C LEU A 46 0.41 -9.02 -4.85
N PRO A 47 1.48 -9.65 -5.36
CA PRO A 47 2.43 -10.37 -4.50
C PRO A 47 3.10 -9.46 -3.46
N TYR A 48 3.62 -8.30 -3.88
CA TYR A 48 4.32 -7.40 -2.97
C TYR A 48 3.34 -6.67 -2.04
N GLY A 49 2.18 -6.25 -2.55
CA GLY A 49 1.16 -5.58 -1.75
C GLY A 49 0.56 -6.49 -0.67
N ILE A 50 0.19 -7.73 -1.01
CA ILE A 50 -0.34 -8.69 -0.04
C ILE A 50 0.73 -9.01 1.01
N LEU A 51 1.96 -9.26 0.59
CA LEU A 51 3.06 -9.53 1.52
C LEU A 51 3.28 -8.34 2.47
N ALA A 52 3.25 -7.10 1.97
CA ALA A 52 3.37 -5.91 2.82
C ALA A 52 2.24 -5.82 3.87
N VAL A 53 0.98 -6.05 3.46
CA VAL A 53 -0.16 -6.08 4.38
C VAL A 53 0.01 -7.15 5.45
N VAL A 54 0.46 -8.35 5.06
CA VAL A 54 0.73 -9.45 6.01
C VAL A 54 1.84 -9.07 6.99
N LEU A 55 2.95 -8.49 6.53
CA LEU A 55 4.05 -8.08 7.41
C LEU A 55 3.61 -7.00 8.40
N LEU A 56 2.80 -6.01 7.97
CA LEU A 56 2.23 -5.00 8.86
C LEU A 56 1.31 -5.62 9.92
N ALA A 57 0.45 -6.56 9.52
CA ALA A 57 -0.44 -7.26 10.43
C ALA A 57 0.34 -8.13 11.43
N LEU A 58 1.35 -8.88 10.98
CA LEU A 58 2.21 -9.69 11.84
C LEU A 58 3.00 -8.85 12.83
N ALA A 59 3.53 -7.69 12.40
CA ALA A 59 4.21 -6.77 13.32
C ALA A 59 3.28 -6.27 14.44
N ILE A 60 2.00 -6.01 14.13
CA ILE A 60 0.99 -5.65 15.13
C ILE A 60 0.71 -6.83 16.07
N VAL A 61 0.55 -8.05 15.55
CA VAL A 61 0.27 -9.25 16.36
C VAL A 61 1.42 -9.55 17.31
N LEU A 62 2.66 -9.55 16.81
CA LEU A 62 3.86 -9.78 17.62
C LEU A 62 3.97 -8.78 18.77
N ALA A 63 3.62 -7.52 18.52
CA ALA A 63 3.60 -6.47 19.53
C ALA A 63 2.59 -6.69 20.68
N GLN A 64 1.59 -7.56 20.50
CA GLN A 64 0.62 -7.89 21.55
C GLN A 64 1.06 -9.06 22.45
N LEU A 65 2.11 -9.80 22.06
CA LEU A 65 2.60 -10.95 22.80
C LEU A 65 3.44 -10.51 24.00
N LYS A 66 3.16 -11.07 25.17
CA LYS A 66 3.95 -10.84 26.38
C LYS A 66 5.12 -11.83 26.45
N LEU A 67 6.16 -11.57 25.67
CA LEU A 67 7.38 -12.39 25.65
C LEU A 67 8.40 -11.82 26.64
N THR A 68 9.23 -12.69 27.21
CA THR A 68 10.33 -12.31 28.12
C THR A 68 11.63 -13.01 27.72
N GLY A 69 12.77 -12.46 28.16
CA GLY A 69 14.09 -13.04 27.89
C GLY A 69 14.45 -13.07 26.40
N GLY A 70 15.17 -14.10 25.96
CA GLY A 70 15.65 -14.23 24.57
C GLY A 70 14.53 -14.25 23.52
N ALA A 71 13.34 -14.75 23.86
CA ALA A 71 12.19 -14.75 22.96
C ALA A 71 11.69 -13.33 22.65
N ALA A 72 11.77 -12.40 23.62
CA ALA A 72 11.44 -11.00 23.40
C ALA A 72 12.42 -10.33 22.43
N ALA A 73 13.72 -10.58 22.61
CA ALA A 73 14.76 -10.04 21.72
C ALA A 73 14.60 -10.54 20.27
N ALA A 74 14.31 -11.84 20.08
CA ALA A 74 14.03 -12.39 18.76
C ALA A 74 12.79 -11.75 18.12
N ALA A 75 11.71 -11.56 18.89
CA ALA A 75 10.48 -10.94 18.41
C ALA A 75 10.69 -9.46 18.03
N GLU A 76 11.48 -8.71 18.79
CA GLU A 76 11.85 -7.32 18.46
C GLU A 76 12.65 -7.25 17.15
N LEU A 77 13.63 -8.14 16.95
CA LEU A 77 14.42 -8.20 15.73
C LEU A 77 13.54 -8.50 14.51
N VAL A 78 12.70 -9.52 14.62
CA VAL A 78 11.77 -9.91 13.54
C VAL A 78 10.77 -8.80 13.25
N SER A 79 10.18 -8.19 14.27
CA SER A 79 9.26 -7.06 14.12
C SER A 79 9.95 -5.86 13.46
N GLY A 80 11.19 -5.56 13.84
CA GLY A 80 12.01 -4.53 13.21
C GLY A 80 12.21 -4.80 11.71
N ALA A 81 12.58 -6.03 11.34
CA ALA A 81 12.74 -6.41 9.94
C ALA A 81 11.43 -6.29 9.14
N MET A 82 10.30 -6.75 9.70
CA MET A 82 8.98 -6.63 9.07
C MET A 82 8.60 -5.18 8.77
N ARG A 83 8.92 -4.26 9.70
CA ARG A 83 8.59 -2.83 9.59
C ARG A 83 9.50 -2.06 8.63
N ILE A 84 10.62 -2.64 8.23
CA ILE A 84 11.47 -2.14 7.14
C ILE A 84 11.00 -2.75 5.81
N ALA A 85 10.76 -4.06 5.78
CA ALA A 85 10.37 -4.77 4.57
C ALA A 85 9.01 -4.29 4.02
N ALA A 86 8.02 -4.05 4.87
CA ALA A 86 6.69 -3.61 4.44
C ALA A 86 6.72 -2.29 3.63
N PRO A 87 7.28 -1.17 4.12
CA PRO A 87 7.35 0.06 3.32
C PRO A 87 8.19 -0.08 2.05
N VAL A 88 9.24 -0.91 2.06
CA VAL A 88 10.03 -1.20 0.84
C VAL A 88 9.14 -1.86 -0.22
N LEU A 89 8.37 -2.89 0.15
CA LEU A 89 7.46 -3.58 -0.77
C LEU A 89 6.38 -2.64 -1.33
N LEU A 90 5.77 -1.80 -0.49
CA LEU A 90 4.78 -0.81 -0.92
C LEU A 90 5.39 0.23 -1.88
N THR A 91 6.62 0.65 -1.65
CA THR A 91 7.36 1.56 -2.53
C THR A 91 7.67 0.89 -3.89
N LEU A 92 8.07 -0.38 -3.87
CA LEU A 92 8.29 -1.16 -5.09
C LEU A 92 6.98 -1.34 -5.89
N CYS A 93 5.85 -1.58 -5.22
CA CYS A 93 4.54 -1.57 -5.87
C CYS A 93 4.29 -0.23 -6.58
N LEU A 94 4.54 0.88 -5.89
CA LEU A 94 4.29 2.23 -6.41
C LEU A 94 5.12 2.52 -7.66
N ILE A 95 6.43 2.27 -7.58
CA ILE A 95 7.35 2.52 -8.70
C ILE A 95 6.97 1.66 -9.90
N ASN A 96 6.69 0.37 -9.70
CA ASN A 96 6.30 -0.53 -10.78
C ASN A 96 4.96 -0.13 -11.41
N LEU A 97 3.99 0.31 -10.59
CA LEU A 97 2.71 0.79 -11.09
C LEU A 97 2.88 2.08 -11.89
N ILE A 98 3.66 3.05 -11.40
CA ILE A 98 3.96 4.29 -12.12
C ILE A 98 4.61 3.97 -13.46
N ALA A 99 5.64 3.13 -13.47
CA ALA A 99 6.32 2.73 -14.70
C ALA A 99 5.36 2.08 -15.70
N ALA A 100 4.50 1.17 -15.25
CA ALA A 100 3.52 0.48 -16.10
C ALA A 100 2.35 1.36 -16.59
N ARG A 101 2.17 2.55 -16.03
CA ARG A 101 1.01 3.42 -16.31
C ARG A 101 1.40 4.78 -16.88
N ALA A 102 2.67 5.16 -16.82
CA ALA A 102 3.17 6.44 -17.29
C ALA A 102 2.81 6.71 -18.76
N GLU A 103 3.06 5.75 -19.64
CA GLU A 103 2.74 5.89 -21.07
C GLU A 103 1.23 6.02 -21.31
N GLY A 104 0.42 5.14 -20.68
CA GLY A 104 -1.04 5.18 -20.84
C GLY A 104 -1.67 6.47 -20.32
N LEU A 105 -1.19 6.99 -19.19
CA LEU A 105 -1.61 8.29 -18.67
C LEU A 105 -1.14 9.43 -19.58
N GLY A 106 0.06 9.30 -20.16
CA GLY A 106 0.58 10.17 -21.22
C GLY A 106 -0.38 10.26 -22.41
N PHE A 107 -0.81 9.12 -22.93
CA PHE A 107 -1.77 9.06 -24.03
C PHE A 107 -3.13 9.67 -23.68
N ILE A 108 -3.67 9.41 -22.49
CA ILE A 108 -5.00 9.91 -22.12
C ILE A 108 -5.00 11.43 -21.91
N TYR A 109 -3.97 12.00 -21.28
CA TYR A 109 -3.98 13.40 -20.85
C TYR A 109 -3.16 14.36 -21.72
N PHE A 110 -2.19 13.85 -22.50
CA PHE A 110 -1.20 14.68 -23.20
C PHE A 110 -1.07 14.36 -24.69
N SER A 111 -2.05 13.68 -25.28
CA SER A 111 -2.10 13.43 -26.73
C SER A 111 -2.42 14.68 -27.55
N ASN A 112 -2.18 14.59 -28.86
CA ASN A 112 -2.61 15.58 -29.85
C ASN A 112 -4.14 15.76 -29.82
N ALA A 113 -4.63 16.97 -30.13
CA ALA A 113 -6.05 17.33 -30.00
C ALA A 113 -7.03 16.34 -30.67
N ASP A 114 -6.68 15.84 -31.86
CA ASP A 114 -7.53 14.90 -32.61
C ASP A 114 -7.62 13.53 -31.92
N VAL A 115 -6.50 13.04 -31.36
CA VAL A 115 -6.44 11.76 -30.64
C VAL A 115 -7.07 11.88 -29.26
N THR A 116 -6.92 13.03 -28.61
CA THR A 116 -7.46 13.31 -27.27
C THR A 116 -8.98 13.15 -27.24
N LEU A 117 -9.69 13.58 -28.28
CA LEU A 117 -11.14 13.41 -28.38
C LEU A 117 -11.58 11.94 -28.49
N GLU A 118 -10.75 11.09 -29.08
CA GLU A 118 -11.02 9.66 -29.24
C GLU A 118 -10.66 8.87 -27.98
N VAL A 119 -9.54 9.20 -27.32
CA VAL A 119 -9.04 8.45 -26.16
C VAL A 119 -9.66 8.89 -24.84
N GLN A 120 -10.16 10.13 -24.72
CA GLN A 120 -10.82 10.63 -23.50
C GLN A 120 -12.29 10.24 -23.42
N THR A 121 -12.59 8.96 -23.66
CA THR A 121 -13.91 8.41 -23.37
C THR A 121 -14.17 8.45 -21.86
N PRO A 122 -15.44 8.45 -21.41
CA PRO A 122 -15.79 8.39 -19.99
C PRO A 122 -15.12 7.21 -19.27
N GLU A 123 -15.03 6.06 -19.91
CA GLU A 123 -14.42 4.85 -19.36
C GLU A 123 -12.91 4.99 -19.19
N ASN A 124 -12.22 5.58 -20.18
CA ASN A 124 -10.77 5.79 -20.13
C ASN A 124 -10.39 6.83 -19.07
N LEU A 125 -11.15 7.93 -18.96
CA LEU A 125 -10.95 8.93 -17.92
C LEU A 125 -11.22 8.36 -16.52
N SER A 126 -12.27 7.54 -16.38
CA SER A 126 -12.55 6.83 -15.12
C SER A 126 -11.41 5.87 -14.75
N SER A 127 -10.92 5.09 -15.72
CA SER A 127 -9.78 4.19 -15.57
C SER A 127 -8.49 4.95 -15.18
N ALA A 128 -8.22 6.09 -15.82
CA ALA A 128 -7.07 6.93 -15.48
C ALA A 128 -7.18 7.51 -14.07
N THR A 129 -8.35 8.01 -13.69
CA THR A 129 -8.64 8.52 -12.34
C THR A 129 -8.48 7.43 -11.28
N GLY A 130 -8.97 6.22 -11.55
CA GLY A 130 -8.79 5.06 -10.66
C GLY A 130 -7.33 4.67 -10.48
N THR A 131 -6.54 4.71 -11.56
CA THR A 131 -5.09 4.48 -11.50
C THR A 131 -4.39 5.55 -10.65
N ILE A 132 -4.73 6.83 -10.82
CA ILE A 132 -4.16 7.93 -10.02
C ILE A 132 -4.53 7.77 -8.54
N ALA A 133 -5.80 7.49 -8.25
CA ALA A 133 -6.27 7.26 -6.88
C ALA A 133 -5.52 6.08 -6.22
N ASN A 134 -5.30 5.00 -6.97
CA ASN A 134 -4.50 3.87 -6.51
C ASN A 134 -3.06 4.28 -6.17
N MET A 135 -2.38 5.00 -7.06
CA MET A 135 -1.01 5.48 -6.83
C MET A 135 -0.91 6.37 -5.58
N ILE A 136 -1.87 7.29 -5.39
CA ILE A 136 -1.91 8.16 -4.21
C ILE A 136 -2.12 7.33 -2.94
N CYS A 137 -3.08 6.41 -2.94
CA CYS A 137 -3.37 5.55 -1.79
C CYS A 137 -2.15 4.72 -1.40
N LEU A 138 -1.46 4.16 -2.39
CA LEU A 138 -0.25 3.38 -2.20
C LEU A 138 0.93 4.23 -1.70
N ALA A 139 1.11 5.45 -2.23
CA ALA A 139 2.13 6.38 -1.77
C ALA A 139 1.91 6.79 -0.32
N VAL A 140 0.67 7.15 0.06
CA VAL A 140 0.32 7.49 1.44
C VAL A 140 0.52 6.28 2.35
N SER A 141 0.15 5.07 1.91
CA SER A 141 0.39 3.84 2.66
C SER A 141 1.88 3.58 2.88
N ALA A 142 2.72 3.72 1.86
CA ALA A 142 4.16 3.55 1.96
C ALA A 142 4.78 4.55 2.94
N VAL A 143 4.43 5.83 2.84
CA VAL A 143 4.90 6.88 3.76
C VAL A 143 4.43 6.62 5.19
N ALA A 144 3.17 6.22 5.37
CA ALA A 144 2.64 5.86 6.69
C ALA A 144 3.38 4.66 7.28
N ALA A 145 3.68 3.63 6.49
CA ALA A 145 4.46 2.46 6.92
C ALA A 145 5.91 2.85 7.29
N MET A 146 6.55 3.74 6.52
CA MET A 146 7.88 4.27 6.84
C MET A 146 7.85 5.04 8.16
N ALA A 147 6.89 5.95 8.34
CA ALA A 147 6.72 6.70 9.58
C ALA A 147 6.45 5.74 10.76
N ALA A 148 5.65 4.70 10.54
CA ALA A 148 5.33 3.70 11.54
C ALA A 148 6.58 3.00 12.07
N ALA A 149 7.64 2.82 11.26
CA ALA A 149 8.90 2.20 11.67
C ALA A 149 9.64 2.97 12.79
N PHE A 150 9.38 4.27 12.96
CA PHE A 150 10.01 5.10 13.99
C PHE A 150 9.28 5.09 15.34
N PHE A 151 8.04 4.62 15.40
CA PHE A 151 7.26 4.59 16.65
C PHE A 151 7.43 3.28 17.41
N ARG A 152 7.47 3.30 18.75
CA ARG A 152 7.48 2.03 19.51
C ARG A 152 6.12 1.31 19.42
N LEU A 153 6.15 0.00 19.23
CA LEU A 153 4.98 -0.88 19.19
C LEU A 153 4.62 -1.41 20.59
N ASN A 154 4.74 -0.58 21.63
CA ASN A 154 4.47 -1.03 22.99
C ASN A 154 2.99 -0.88 23.31
N ARG A 155 2.44 -1.78 24.12
CA ARG A 155 1.18 -1.51 24.81
C ARG A 155 1.44 -0.42 25.85
N LYS A 156 0.60 0.62 25.94
CA LYS A 156 0.66 1.55 27.07
C LYS A 156 0.33 0.75 28.33
N GLU A 157 1.34 0.48 29.15
CA GLU A 157 1.12 -0.02 30.50
C GLU A 157 0.47 1.10 31.33
N ALA A 158 -0.43 0.69 32.23
CA ALA A 158 -1.14 1.60 33.12
C ALA A 158 -0.22 2.02 34.27
#